data_AF-A0A420XI16-F1
#
_entry.id   AF-A0A420XI16-F1
#
_cell.length_a   1.000
_cell.length_b   1.000
_cell.length_c   1.000
_cell.angle_alpha   90.00
_cell.angle_beta   90.00
_cell.angle_gamma   90.00
#
_symmetry.space_group_name_H-M   'P 1'
#
loop_
_entity.id
_entity.type
_entity.pdbx_description
1 polymer ?
#
loop_
_entity_poly.entity_id
_entity_poly.type
_entity_poly.pdbx_seq_one_letter_code
_entity_poly.pdbx_strand_id
1 'polypeptide(L)'
;MKLVNSKKFFFALFIILGINLYGLVSGDLFNRNSIEKETRHIYNAITEEIELMNGKYEQFGGRVNSGFILKSDFLQSHRYDKENIIKKIEKLGFTIDEKKSQDNSYVFCKGESGFLVSGDRELTIDYNYKMFYCSN
;
A
#
# COMPACT_ATOMS: atom_id res chain seq x y z
N MET A 1 -17.94 -9.48 -57.71
CA MET A 1 -18.58 -9.18 -56.41
C MET A 1 -17.95 -10.03 -55.30
N LYS A 2 -16.85 -9.59 -54.69
CA LYS A 2 -16.20 -10.28 -53.55
C LYS A 2 -15.77 -9.24 -52.49
N LEU A 3 -16.75 -8.56 -51.90
CA LEU A 3 -16.53 -7.59 -50.80
C LEU A 3 -17.25 -7.99 -49.51
N VAL A 4 -18.00 -9.10 -49.51
CA VAL A 4 -18.86 -9.51 -48.40
C VAL A 4 -18.12 -10.31 -47.31
N ASN A 5 -17.04 -11.03 -47.67
CA ASN A 5 -16.28 -11.83 -46.70
C ASN A 5 -15.27 -11.03 -45.87
N SER A 6 -14.86 -9.84 -46.33
CA SER A 6 -13.94 -8.98 -45.60
C SER A 6 -14.59 -8.41 -44.32
N LYS A 7 -15.83 -7.92 -44.42
CA LYS A 7 -16.53 -7.30 -43.27
C LYS A 7 -16.77 -8.27 -42.11
N LYS A 8 -17.09 -9.54 -42.39
CA LYS A 8 -17.28 -10.58 -41.36
C LYS A 8 -15.96 -10.94 -40.67
N PHE A 9 -14.85 -10.95 -41.42
CA PHE A 9 -13.52 -11.19 -40.88
C PHE A 9 -13.05 -10.04 -39.97
N PHE A 10 -13.22 -8.78 -40.40
CA PHE A 10 -12.92 -7.61 -39.57
C PHE A 10 -13.79 -7.55 -38.31
N PHE A 11 -15.08 -7.92 -38.39
CA PHE A 11 -15.96 -7.96 -37.22
C PHE A 11 -15.53 -9.01 -36.20
N ALA A 12 -15.15 -10.21 -36.64
CA ALA A 12 -14.60 -11.25 -35.76
C ALA A 12 -13.27 -10.81 -35.11
N LEU A 13 -12.40 -10.14 -35.86
CA LEU A 13 -11.14 -9.59 -35.33
C LEU A 13 -11.39 -8.51 -34.25
N PHE A 14 -12.36 -7.62 -34.48
CA PHE A 14 -12.77 -6.60 -33.52
C PHE A 14 -13.34 -7.19 -32.23
N ILE A 15 -14.11 -8.27 -32.31
CA ILE A 15 -14.64 -8.95 -31.11
C ILE A 15 -13.50 -9.58 -30.30
N ILE A 16 -12.57 -10.27 -30.96
CA ILE A 16 -11.43 -10.92 -30.27
C ILE A 16 -10.52 -9.86 -29.62
N LEU A 17 -10.22 -8.78 -30.33
CA LEU A 17 -9.45 -7.65 -29.79
C LEU A 17 -10.19 -6.96 -28.63
N GLY A 18 -11.51 -6.77 -28.77
CA GLY A 18 -12.34 -6.15 -27.74
C GLY A 18 -12.43 -6.97 -26.45
N ILE A 19 -12.58 -8.30 -26.54
CA ILE A 19 -12.64 -9.19 -25.37
C ILE A 19 -11.31 -9.20 -24.62
N ASN A 20 -10.19 -9.31 -25.34
CA ASN A 20 -8.86 -9.32 -24.70
C ASN A 20 -8.54 -7.96 -24.06
N LEU A 21 -8.86 -6.85 -24.73
CA LEU A 21 -8.65 -5.50 -24.19
C LEU A 21 -9.55 -5.25 -22.97
N TYR A 22 -10.82 -5.67 -23.02
CA TYR A 22 -11.75 -5.55 -21.89
C TYR A 22 -11.28 -6.37 -20.69
N GLY A 23 -10.86 -7.63 -20.89
CA GLY A 23 -10.32 -8.47 -19.83
C GLY A 23 -9.07 -7.88 -19.15
N LEU A 24 -8.16 -7.30 -19.93
CA LEU A 24 -6.97 -6.61 -19.43
C LEU A 24 -7.32 -5.37 -18.60
N VAL A 25 -8.22 -4.52 -19.10
CA VAL A 25 -8.65 -3.28 -18.41
C VAL A 25 -9.43 -3.60 -17.15
N SER A 26 -10.35 -4.57 -17.20
CA SER A 26 -11.09 -5.01 -16.01
C SER A 26 -10.14 -5.58 -14.95
N GLY A 27 -9.19 -6.44 -15.34
CA GLY A 27 -8.21 -7.02 -14.41
C GLY A 27 -7.36 -5.96 -13.68
N ASP A 28 -6.84 -4.97 -14.41
CA ASP A 28 -6.03 -3.89 -13.81
C ASP A 28 -6.86 -3.02 -12.85
N LEU A 29 -8.12 -2.73 -13.19
CA LEU A 29 -9.03 -1.96 -12.33
C LEU A 29 -9.40 -2.73 -11.04
N PHE A 30 -9.69 -4.03 -11.12
CA PHE A 30 -9.96 -4.85 -9.94
C PHE A 30 -8.75 -4.89 -9.00
N ASN A 31 -7.54 -5.04 -9.56
CA ASN A 31 -6.32 -5.05 -8.78
C ASN A 31 -6.08 -3.70 -8.07
N ARG A 32 -6.20 -2.57 -8.78
CA ARG A 32 -6.08 -1.23 -8.19
C ARG A 32 -7.08 -0.97 -7.08
N ASN A 33 -8.34 -1.36 -7.27
CA ASN A 33 -9.37 -1.21 -6.24
C ASN A 33 -9.07 -2.06 -5.00
N SER A 34 -8.54 -3.27 -5.20
CA SER A 34 -8.11 -4.13 -4.10
C SER A 34 -6.97 -3.50 -3.31
N ILE A 35 -5.94 -3.00 -4.00
CA ILE A 35 -4.77 -2.35 -3.40
C ILE A 35 -5.19 -1.08 -2.63
N GLU A 36 -6.07 -0.25 -3.20
CA GLU A 36 -6.56 0.95 -2.52
C GLU A 36 -7.35 0.59 -1.26
N LYS A 37 -8.21 -0.44 -1.34
CA LYS A 37 -8.99 -0.90 -0.19
C LYS A 37 -8.10 -1.42 0.94
N GLU A 38 -7.08 -2.21 0.61
CA GLU A 38 -6.09 -2.69 1.58
C GLU A 38 -5.29 -1.53 2.17
N THR A 39 -4.77 -0.63 1.32
CA THR A 39 -4.01 0.55 1.75
C THR A 39 -4.84 1.43 2.71
N ARG A 40 -6.13 1.63 2.42
CA ARG A 40 -7.04 2.38 3.28
C ARG A 40 -7.31 1.68 4.61
N HIS A 41 -7.48 0.36 4.60
CA HIS A 41 -7.63 -0.43 5.83
C HIS A 41 -6.38 -0.30 6.72
N ILE A 42 -5.20 -0.43 6.12
CA ILE A 42 -3.91 -0.28 6.80
C ILE A 42 -3.75 1.14 7.35
N TYR A 43 -4.01 2.16 6.53
CA TYR A 43 -3.95 3.57 6.93
C TYR A 43 -4.79 3.82 8.18
N ASN A 44 -6.07 3.44 8.15
CA ASN A 44 -6.99 3.63 9.27
C ASN A 44 -6.50 2.91 10.53
N ALA A 45 -6.03 1.67 10.39
CA ALA A 45 -5.53 0.89 11.53
C ALA A 45 -4.32 1.57 12.21
N ILE A 46 -3.41 2.17 11.43
CA ILE A 46 -2.24 2.88 11.96
C ILE A 46 -2.65 4.22 12.57
N THR A 47 -3.49 5.01 11.91
CA THR A 47 -3.93 6.31 12.43
C THR A 47 -4.75 6.16 13.72
N GLU A 48 -5.62 5.15 13.80
CA GLU A 48 -6.34 4.81 15.04
C GLU A 48 -5.37 4.49 16.18
N GLU A 49 -4.29 3.74 15.91
CA GLU A 49 -3.28 3.41 16.93
C GLU A 49 -2.52 4.68 17.40
N ILE A 50 -2.18 5.58 16.47
CA ILE A 50 -1.57 6.87 16.80
C ILE A 50 -2.50 7.69 17.72
N GLU A 51 -3.78 7.78 17.39
CA GLU A 51 -4.78 8.52 18.18
C GLU A 51 -5.00 7.91 19.56
N LEU A 52 -5.05 6.58 19.68
CA LEU A 52 -5.18 5.88 20.96
C LEU A 52 -4.00 6.18 21.92
N MET A 53 -2.82 6.39 21.35
CA MET A 53 -1.63 6.83 22.07
C MET A 53 -1.57 8.36 22.23
N ASN A 54 -2.64 9.11 22.00
CA ASN A 54 -2.70 10.57 22.05
C ASN A 54 -1.64 11.26 21.15
N GLY A 55 -1.25 10.64 20.05
CA GLY A 55 -0.43 11.26 19.03
C GLY A 55 -1.24 12.12 18.07
N LYS A 56 -0.56 13.05 17.40
CA LYS A 56 -1.10 13.75 16.22
C LYS A 56 -0.43 13.17 14.98
N TYR A 57 -1.11 13.22 13.84
CA TYR A 57 -0.49 12.84 12.57
C TYR A 57 -0.92 13.74 11.43
N GLU A 58 -0.08 13.79 10.41
CA GLU A 58 -0.34 14.43 9.13
C GLU A 58 0.15 13.50 8.01
N GLN A 59 -0.68 13.33 6.98
CA GLN A 59 -0.25 12.68 5.75
C GLN A 59 0.44 13.71 4.85
N PHE A 60 1.74 13.51 4.60
CA PHE A 60 2.54 14.45 3.80
C PHE A 60 3.00 13.85 2.46
N GLY A 61 2.73 12.56 2.23
CA GLY A 61 3.15 11.88 1.00
C GLY A 61 2.39 10.58 0.72
N GLY A 62 2.67 10.01 -0.44
CA GLY A 62 2.03 8.80 -0.96
C GLY A 62 0.67 9.06 -1.60
N ARG A 63 0.26 8.17 -2.50
CA ARG A 63 -1.10 8.12 -3.06
C ARG A 63 -1.79 6.95 -2.41
N VAL A 64 -2.95 7.17 -1.78
CA VAL A 64 -3.76 6.12 -1.09
C VAL A 64 -4.05 4.90 -2.00
N ASN A 65 -3.88 5.06 -3.30
CA ASN A 65 -3.94 4.05 -4.34
C ASN A 65 -2.84 2.98 -4.26
N SER A 66 -1.72 3.24 -3.56
CA SER A 66 -0.56 2.33 -3.50
C SER A 66 0.34 2.52 -2.27
N GLY A 67 0.13 3.55 -1.44
CA GLY A 67 0.94 3.81 -0.26
C GLY A 67 0.62 5.14 0.42
N PHE A 68 1.22 5.37 1.59
CA PHE A 68 1.07 6.63 2.33
C PHE A 68 2.34 6.90 3.13
N ILE A 69 2.58 8.18 3.43
CA ILE A 69 3.61 8.59 4.37
C ILE A 69 2.99 9.49 5.42
N LEU A 70 3.04 9.04 6.67
CA LEU A 70 2.55 9.73 7.85
C LEU A 70 3.73 10.31 8.64
N LYS A 71 3.65 11.57 9.04
CA LYS A 71 4.40 12.07 10.19
C LYS A 71 3.48 12.04 11.38
N SER A 72 3.95 11.51 12.49
CA SER A 72 3.23 11.55 13.75
C SER A 72 4.08 12.15 14.86
N ASP A 73 3.47 13.04 15.63
CA ASP A 73 4.07 13.75 16.75
C ASP A 73 3.46 13.25 18.07
N PHE A 74 4.34 12.77 18.95
CA PHE A 74 4.07 12.28 20.28
C PHE A 74 4.85 13.05 21.37
N LEU A 75 5.44 14.21 21.06
CA LEU A 75 6.24 14.98 22.02
C LEU A 75 5.48 15.26 23.33
N GLN A 76 4.18 15.56 23.22
CA GLN A 76 3.29 15.84 24.34
C GLN A 76 2.51 14.62 24.85
N SER A 77 2.73 13.43 24.28
CA SER A 77 2.03 12.23 24.72
C SER A 77 2.75 11.53 25.87
N HIS A 78 2.03 11.32 26.97
CA HIS A 78 2.46 10.45 28.06
C HIS A 78 2.18 8.96 27.81
N ARG A 79 1.45 8.64 26.73
CA ARG A 79 1.07 7.27 26.35
C ARG A 79 1.91 6.74 25.19
N TYR A 80 2.90 7.50 24.74
CA TYR A 80 3.77 7.10 23.65
C TYR A 80 4.54 5.83 24.01
N ASP A 81 4.38 4.82 23.18
CA ASP A 81 5.19 3.63 23.17
C ASP A 81 5.35 3.16 21.72
N LYS A 82 6.56 3.29 21.18
CA LYS A 82 6.88 2.89 19.80
C LYS A 82 6.52 1.43 19.53
N GLU A 83 6.63 0.58 20.55
CA GLU A 83 6.34 -0.84 20.48
C GLU A 83 4.88 -1.12 20.11
N ASN A 84 3.94 -0.22 20.45
CA ASN A 84 2.54 -0.38 20.07
C ASN A 84 2.34 -0.25 18.55
N ILE A 85 3.05 0.68 17.90
CA ILE A 85 3.05 0.80 16.43
C ILE A 85 3.67 -0.44 15.79
N ILE A 86 4.80 -0.92 16.32
CA ILE A 86 5.48 -2.13 15.84
C ILE A 86 4.53 -3.34 15.91
N LYS A 87 3.95 -3.61 17.09
CA LYS A 87 2.97 -4.70 17.28
C LYS A 87 1.73 -4.54 16.42
N LYS A 88 1.30 -3.31 16.13
CA LYS A 88 0.17 -3.07 15.24
C LYS A 88 0.50 -3.48 13.81
N ILE A 89 1.68 -3.14 13.32
CA ILE A 89 2.16 -3.53 11.99
C ILE A 89 2.30 -5.05 11.89
N GLU A 90 2.82 -5.70 12.92
CA GLU A 90 2.90 -7.16 12.97
C GLU A 90 1.52 -7.83 12.96
N LYS A 91 0.55 -7.30 13.68
CA LYS A 91 -0.85 -7.78 13.66
C LYS A 91 -1.52 -7.64 12.29
N LEU A 92 -1.06 -6.72 11.45
CA LEU A 92 -1.50 -6.60 10.05
C LEU A 92 -0.86 -7.65 9.12
N GLY A 93 0.04 -8.48 9.67
CA GLY A 93 0.69 -9.61 9.00
C GLY A 93 2.04 -9.25 8.36
N PHE A 94 2.65 -8.13 8.74
CA PHE A 94 3.99 -7.76 8.30
C PHE A 94 5.02 -8.32 9.27
N THR A 95 6.17 -8.76 8.76
CA THR A 95 7.27 -9.25 9.59
C THR A 95 8.44 -8.28 9.53
N ILE A 96 9.08 -8.02 10.65
CA ILE A 96 10.30 -7.20 10.70
C ILE A 96 11.43 -7.84 9.89
N ASP A 97 12.13 -7.04 9.08
CA ASP A 97 13.39 -7.41 8.45
C ASP A 97 14.55 -6.82 9.25
N GLU A 98 15.09 -7.63 10.17
CA GLU A 98 16.19 -7.21 11.06
C GLU A 98 17.46 -6.82 10.29
N LYS A 99 17.69 -7.39 9.11
CA LYS A 99 18.89 -7.08 8.30
C LYS A 99 18.83 -5.70 7.65
N LYS A 100 17.61 -5.22 7.39
CA LYS A 100 17.35 -3.92 6.75
C LYS A 100 16.96 -2.84 7.75
N SER A 101 16.66 -3.22 8.98
CA SER A 101 16.42 -2.29 10.08
C SER A 101 17.76 -1.74 10.60
N GLN A 102 17.78 -0.44 10.91
CA GLN A 102 18.96 0.28 11.39
C GLN A 102 18.55 1.23 12.51
N ASP A 103 19.50 1.81 13.25
CA ASP A 103 19.24 2.66 14.42
C ASP A 103 18.01 3.58 14.27
N ASN A 104 17.01 3.35 15.14
CA ASN A 104 15.70 4.03 15.17
C ASN A 104 14.80 3.89 13.92
N SER A 105 15.11 2.96 13.02
CA SER A 105 14.41 2.68 11.78
C SER A 105 14.10 1.19 11.61
N TYR A 106 12.82 0.86 11.46
CA TYR A 106 12.33 -0.51 11.33
C TYR A 106 11.71 -0.74 9.97
N VAL A 107 12.18 -1.78 9.27
CA VAL A 107 11.62 -2.22 7.99
C VAL A 107 10.76 -3.44 8.24
N PHE A 108 9.53 -3.44 7.71
CA PHE A 108 8.63 -4.59 7.78
C PHE A 108 8.17 -4.98 6.38
N CYS A 109 8.03 -6.28 6.11
CA CYS A 109 7.65 -6.80 4.81
C CYS A 109 6.51 -7.81 4.89
N LYS A 110 5.66 -7.83 3.85
CA LYS A 110 4.60 -8.80 3.59
C LYS A 110 4.44 -8.96 2.07
N GLY A 111 5.06 -10.00 1.52
CA GLY A 111 5.21 -10.12 0.07
C GLY A 111 5.97 -8.90 -0.49
N GLU A 112 5.46 -8.28 -1.56
CA GLU A 112 6.04 -7.06 -2.15
C GLU A 112 5.75 -5.78 -1.33
N SER A 113 4.80 -5.84 -0.39
CA SER A 113 4.39 -4.68 0.40
C SER A 113 5.25 -4.53 1.65
N GLY A 114 5.42 -3.29 2.13
CA GLY A 114 6.21 -3.04 3.31
C GLY A 114 5.97 -1.71 4.01
N PHE A 115 6.53 -1.63 5.21
CA PHE A 115 6.62 -0.43 6.03
C PHE A 115 8.07 -0.05 6.28
N LEU A 116 8.31 1.25 6.36
CA LEU A 116 9.49 1.85 6.97
C LEU A 116 9.02 2.78 8.09
N VAL A 117 9.39 2.46 9.33
CA VAL A 117 9.07 3.26 10.52
C VAL A 117 10.34 3.82 11.11
N SER A 118 10.54 5.13 11.01
CA SER A 118 11.76 5.79 11.48
C SER A 118 11.46 6.93 12.45
N GLY A 119 12.39 7.22 13.37
CA GLY A 119 12.29 8.31 14.34
C GLY A 119 12.02 7.80 15.76
N ASP A 120 11.58 8.67 16.66
CA ASP A 120 11.21 8.30 18.03
C ASP A 120 9.87 8.95 18.37
N ARG A 121 9.82 9.96 19.24
CA ARG A 121 8.57 10.69 19.52
C ARG A 121 8.01 11.43 18.32
N GLU A 122 8.83 11.70 17.32
CA GLU A 122 8.40 12.12 15.99
C GLU A 122 8.67 10.95 15.04
N LEU A 123 7.63 10.18 14.72
CA LEU A 123 7.74 9.06 13.80
C LEU A 123 7.42 9.51 12.38
N THR A 124 8.17 8.95 11.43
CA THR A 124 7.77 8.86 10.03
C THR A 124 7.40 7.41 9.75
N ILE A 125 6.19 7.18 9.25
CA ILE A 125 5.67 5.86 8.89
C ILE A 125 5.36 5.88 7.39
N ASP A 126 6.17 5.19 6.61
CA ASP A 126 6.01 5.02 5.16
C ASP A 126 5.51 3.62 4.87
N TYR A 127 4.34 3.51 4.24
CA TYR A 127 3.79 2.26 3.73
C TYR A 127 3.74 2.29 2.20
N ASN A 128 4.18 1.20 1.58
CA ASN A 128 4.10 1.03 0.14
C ASN A 128 3.72 -0.40 -0.23
N TYR A 129 2.74 -0.56 -1.13
CA TYR A 129 2.32 -1.85 -1.67
C TYR A 129 3.42 -2.55 -2.48
N LYS A 130 4.37 -1.79 -3.05
CA LYS A 130 5.56 -2.29 -3.75
C LYS A 130 6.81 -1.63 -3.19
N MET A 131 7.17 -2.02 -1.98
CA MET A 131 8.36 -1.50 -1.32
C MET A 131 9.60 -2.16 -1.93
N PHE A 132 10.52 -1.36 -2.50
CA PHE A 132 11.74 -1.83 -3.17
C PHE A 132 12.54 -2.83 -2.32
N TYR A 133 12.55 -2.63 -1.00
CA TYR A 133 13.27 -3.46 -0.05
C TYR A 133 12.57 -4.77 0.30
N CYS A 134 11.27 -4.95 0.02
CA CYS A 134 10.52 -6.16 0.38
C CYS A 134 10.51 -7.24 -0.70
N SER A 135 11.11 -6.94 -1.85
CA SER A 135 11.33 -7.92 -2.92
C SER A 135 12.50 -8.83 -2.58
N ASN A 136 12.22 -10.12 -2.39
CA ASN A 136 13.18 -11.22 -2.57
C ASN A 136 12.92 -11.87 -3.93
#